data_AF-A0A7S0Y6A2-F1
#
_entry.id   AF-A0A7S0Y6A2-F1
#
_cell.length_a   1.000
_cell.length_b   1.000
_cell.length_c   1.000
_cell.angle_alpha   90.00
_cell.angle_beta   90.00
_cell.angle_gamma   90.00
#
_symmetry.space_group_name_H-M   'P 1'
#
loop_
_entity.id
_entity.type
_entity.pdbx_description
1 polymer ?
#
loop_
_entity_poly.entity_id
_entity_poly.type
_entity_poly.pdbx_seq_one_letter_code
_entity_poly.pdbx_strand_id
1 'polypeptide(L)'
;GKLQWLESFLFCNSEETRELVASVLGQIALDMTRDQASGIITRMLSLDKDESASVEQRQGCLLALGYLAASAAKHLEDSMRSAVVARLFEAMGDSKRIEIATSACRAIGLVGLDGALPVPEGAMEEDGKGAVEGGVTVMHIVSRLGSILSGKEKESKVYDAAAFAIGSLCVSCRSESLVAACLDKLFAASKLQRVEELQLCVGEAIACVAGARRYTAPSLLCQLRLPSAYEDHAKDAEKAAEEW
;
A
#
# COMPACT_ATOMS: atom_id res chain seq x y z
N GLY A 1 5.68 -27.54 -12.35
CA GLY A 1 4.52 -26.96 -13.07
C GLY A 1 4.74 -25.48 -13.33
N LYS A 2 4.05 -24.86 -14.30
CA LYS A 2 4.28 -23.47 -14.72
C LYS A 2 4.15 -22.44 -13.58
N LEU A 3 3.27 -22.69 -12.60
CA LEU A 3 3.12 -21.85 -11.40
C LEU A 3 4.37 -21.85 -10.51
N GLN A 4 4.96 -23.02 -10.27
CA GLN A 4 6.19 -23.15 -9.47
C GLN A 4 7.40 -22.50 -10.15
N TRP A 5 7.40 -22.49 -11.50
CA TRP A 5 8.37 -21.72 -12.27
C TRP A 5 8.18 -20.22 -12.10
N LEU A 6 6.93 -19.73 -12.05
CA LEU A 6 6.64 -18.32 -11.80
C LEU A 6 7.02 -17.92 -10.36
N GLU A 7 6.71 -18.76 -9.37
CA GLU A 7 7.06 -18.54 -7.95
C GLU A 7 8.57 -18.38 -7.72
N SER A 8 9.44 -18.98 -8.54
CA SER A 8 10.89 -18.83 -8.37
C SER A 8 11.38 -17.39 -8.60
N PHE A 9 10.66 -16.62 -9.41
CA PHE A 9 10.96 -15.20 -9.66
C PHE A 9 10.42 -14.27 -8.57
N LEU A 10 9.48 -14.75 -7.73
CA LEU A 10 8.99 -14.01 -6.58
C LEU A 10 10.08 -13.75 -5.54
N PHE A 11 11.15 -14.56 -5.57
CA PHE A 11 12.25 -14.53 -4.61
C PHE A 11 13.59 -14.09 -5.23
N CYS A 12 13.55 -13.51 -6.43
CA CYS A 12 14.75 -12.98 -7.07
C CYS A 12 15.21 -11.67 -6.41
N ASN A 13 16.40 -11.17 -6.77
CA ASN A 13 16.97 -9.94 -6.19
C ASN A 13 16.33 -8.65 -6.73
N SER A 14 15.62 -8.70 -7.86
CA SER A 14 15.00 -7.53 -8.48
C SER A 14 13.62 -7.22 -7.88
N GLU A 15 13.50 -6.09 -7.18
CA GLU A 15 12.25 -5.61 -6.56
C GLU A 15 11.11 -5.51 -7.59
N GLU A 16 11.39 -4.90 -8.74
CA GLU A 16 10.42 -4.72 -9.83
C GLU A 16 9.93 -6.05 -10.37
N THR A 17 10.84 -7.03 -10.52
CA THR A 17 10.49 -8.38 -10.96
C THR A 17 9.61 -9.08 -9.93
N ARG A 18 9.91 -8.93 -8.63
CA ARG A 18 9.05 -9.49 -7.56
C ARG A 18 7.64 -8.90 -7.62
N GLU A 19 7.50 -7.58 -7.77
CA GLU A 19 6.18 -6.92 -7.86
C GLU A 19 5.40 -7.35 -9.12
N LEU A 20 6.06 -7.40 -10.28
CA LEU A 20 5.43 -7.86 -11.53
C LEU A 20 4.95 -9.30 -11.42
N VAL A 21 5.78 -10.20 -10.89
CA VAL A 21 5.44 -11.61 -10.71
C VAL A 21 4.28 -11.77 -9.72
N ALA A 22 4.30 -11.03 -8.61
CA ALA A 22 3.19 -11.00 -7.66
C ALA A 22 1.88 -10.52 -8.31
N SER A 23 1.94 -9.52 -9.19
CA SER A 23 0.77 -9.04 -9.93
C SER A 23 0.20 -10.10 -10.89
N VAL A 24 1.07 -10.84 -11.59
CA VAL A 24 0.68 -11.95 -12.46
C VAL A 24 0.06 -13.09 -11.63
N LEU A 25 0.63 -13.40 -10.46
CA LEU A 25 0.04 -14.37 -9.53
C LEU A 25 -1.37 -13.96 -9.10
N GLY A 26 -1.59 -12.68 -8.81
CA GLY A 26 -2.93 -12.14 -8.53
C GLY A 26 -3.91 -12.35 -9.69
N GLN A 27 -3.48 -12.08 -10.92
CA GLN A 27 -4.32 -12.32 -12.12
C GLN A 27 -4.65 -13.79 -12.31
N ILE A 28 -3.68 -14.70 -12.16
CA ILE A 28 -3.94 -16.14 -12.24
C ILE A 28 -4.90 -16.58 -11.13
N ALA A 29 -4.85 -15.95 -9.96
CA ALA A 29 -5.72 -16.27 -8.84
C ALA A 29 -7.21 -15.97 -9.08
N LEU A 30 -7.56 -15.17 -10.09
CA LEU A 30 -8.95 -14.98 -10.54
C LEU A 30 -9.56 -16.27 -11.10
N ASP A 31 -8.73 -17.15 -11.67
CA ASP A 31 -9.14 -18.42 -12.27
C ASP A 31 -8.86 -19.63 -11.37
N MET A 32 -8.28 -19.40 -10.18
CA MET A 32 -7.95 -20.47 -9.23
C MET A 32 -9.19 -20.94 -8.46
N THR A 33 -9.18 -22.21 -8.07
CA THR A 33 -10.13 -22.69 -7.07
C THR A 33 -9.81 -22.10 -5.70
N ARG A 34 -10.80 -22.09 -4.79
CA ARG A 34 -10.60 -21.68 -3.39
C ARG A 34 -9.41 -22.39 -2.74
N ASP A 35 -9.29 -23.71 -2.95
CA ASP A 35 -8.23 -24.52 -2.33
C ASP A 35 -6.85 -24.16 -2.87
N GLN A 36 -6.75 -23.87 -4.18
CA GLN A 36 -5.49 -23.44 -4.80
C GLN A 36 -5.05 -22.08 -4.26
N ALA A 37 -5.94 -21.08 -4.26
CA ALA A 37 -5.64 -19.74 -3.75
C ALA A 37 -5.29 -19.78 -2.25
N SER A 38 -6.09 -20.49 -1.45
CA SER A 38 -5.85 -20.65 -0.01
C SER A 38 -4.54 -21.38 0.29
N GLY A 39 -4.19 -22.40 -0.50
CA GLY A 39 -2.93 -23.13 -0.38
C GLY A 39 -1.71 -22.25 -0.66
N ILE A 40 -1.77 -21.38 -1.66
CA ILE A 40 -0.69 -20.43 -1.96
C ILE A 40 -0.58 -19.37 -0.86
N ILE A 41 -1.70 -18.78 -0.42
CA ILE A 41 -1.70 -17.77 0.66
C ILE A 41 -1.11 -18.37 1.94
N THR A 42 -1.53 -19.58 2.33
CA THR A 42 -1.00 -20.27 3.51
C THR A 42 0.51 -20.47 3.39
N ARG A 43 1.01 -20.86 2.21
CA ARG A 43 2.45 -20.99 1.95
C ARG A 43 3.17 -19.65 2.09
N MET A 44 2.67 -18.59 1.48
CA MET A 44 3.30 -17.26 1.55
C MET A 44 3.31 -16.71 2.99
N LEU A 45 2.24 -16.92 3.76
CA LEU A 45 2.20 -16.59 5.19
C LEU A 45 3.24 -17.38 5.99
N SER A 46 3.47 -18.65 5.65
CA SER A 46 4.47 -19.47 6.34
C SER A 46 5.91 -19.05 6.01
N LEU A 47 6.21 -18.79 4.73
CA LEU A 47 7.54 -18.39 4.27
C LEU A 47 7.95 -17.02 4.79
N ASP A 48 7.01 -16.07 4.85
CA ASP A 48 7.28 -14.73 5.36
C ASP A 48 7.57 -14.72 6.89
N LYS A 49 6.99 -15.68 7.62
CA LYS A 49 7.25 -15.86 9.06
C LYS A 49 8.52 -16.66 9.35
N ASP A 50 9.12 -17.29 8.35
CA ASP A 50 10.36 -18.06 8.52
C ASP A 50 11.52 -17.12 8.87
N GLU A 51 12.14 -17.34 10.03
CA GLU A 51 13.28 -16.54 10.48
C GLU A 51 14.49 -16.66 9.54
N SER A 52 14.63 -17.79 8.85
CA SER A 52 15.70 -18.06 7.90
C SER A 52 15.47 -17.43 6.52
N ALA A 53 14.25 -16.95 6.23
CA ALA A 53 13.93 -16.33 4.96
C ALA A 53 14.66 -15.01 4.76
N SER A 54 15.21 -14.82 3.55
CA SER A 54 15.88 -13.59 3.14
C SER A 54 14.91 -12.40 3.08
N VAL A 55 15.43 -11.18 3.03
CA VAL A 55 14.59 -9.98 2.92
C VAL A 55 13.80 -10.00 1.62
N GLU A 56 14.43 -10.41 0.52
CA GLU A 56 13.81 -10.52 -0.81
C GLU A 56 12.67 -11.55 -0.82
N GLN A 57 12.87 -12.68 -0.14
CA GLN A 57 11.84 -13.72 0.01
C GLN A 57 10.62 -13.17 0.76
N ARG A 58 10.84 -12.48 1.88
CA ARG A 58 9.76 -11.88 2.67
C ARG A 58 9.04 -10.79 1.89
N GLN A 59 9.76 -9.90 1.21
CA GLN A 59 9.15 -8.89 0.34
C GLN A 59 8.28 -9.52 -0.76
N GLY A 60 8.79 -10.54 -1.43
CA GLY A 60 8.05 -11.29 -2.45
C GLY A 60 6.76 -11.90 -1.88
N CYS A 61 6.85 -12.52 -0.71
CA CYS A 61 5.68 -13.08 -0.03
C CYS A 61 4.64 -12.00 0.31
N LEU A 62 5.05 -10.86 0.89
CA LEU A 62 4.14 -9.77 1.25
C LEU A 62 3.43 -9.16 0.04
N LEU A 63 4.16 -8.94 -1.06
CA LEU A 63 3.57 -8.46 -2.31
C LEU A 63 2.58 -9.47 -2.88
N ALA A 64 2.95 -10.75 -2.96
CA ALA A 64 2.05 -11.81 -3.43
C ALA A 64 0.80 -11.90 -2.56
N LEU A 65 0.92 -11.80 -1.24
CA LEU A 65 -0.22 -11.78 -0.32
C LEU A 65 -1.18 -10.63 -0.64
N GLY A 66 -0.68 -9.43 -0.90
CA GLY A 66 -1.50 -8.28 -1.29
C GLY A 66 -2.28 -8.53 -2.59
N TYR A 67 -1.60 -8.96 -3.64
CA TYR A 67 -2.23 -9.24 -4.94
C TYR A 67 -3.21 -10.41 -4.88
N LEU A 68 -2.87 -11.50 -4.18
CA LEU A 68 -3.75 -12.66 -4.02
C LEU A 68 -4.99 -12.32 -3.19
N ALA A 69 -4.84 -11.60 -2.08
CA ALA A 69 -5.96 -11.21 -1.22
C ALA A 69 -6.88 -10.17 -1.87
N ALA A 70 -6.35 -9.33 -2.76
CA ALA A 70 -7.13 -8.45 -3.61
C ALA A 70 -7.88 -9.28 -4.67
N SER A 71 -7.16 -9.93 -5.59
CA SER A 71 -7.78 -10.56 -6.76
C SER A 71 -8.65 -11.77 -6.44
N ALA A 72 -8.29 -12.61 -5.47
CA ALA A 72 -9.08 -13.78 -5.10
C ALA A 72 -10.16 -13.50 -4.03
N ALA A 73 -10.48 -12.23 -3.74
CA ALA A 73 -11.39 -11.84 -2.67
C ALA A 73 -12.76 -12.56 -2.73
N LYS A 74 -13.28 -12.82 -3.93
CA LYS A 74 -14.57 -13.54 -4.14
C LYS A 74 -14.53 -15.03 -3.78
N HIS A 75 -13.34 -15.63 -3.79
CA HIS A 75 -13.15 -17.07 -3.59
C HIS A 75 -12.67 -17.40 -2.18
N LEU A 76 -12.03 -16.44 -1.52
CA LEU A 76 -11.43 -16.59 -0.20
C LEU A 76 -12.44 -16.35 0.93
N GLU A 77 -12.23 -17.06 2.03
CA GLU A 77 -12.94 -16.78 3.28
C GLU A 77 -12.41 -15.48 3.90
N ASP A 78 -13.31 -14.71 4.53
CA ASP A 78 -12.92 -13.48 5.21
C ASP A 78 -11.91 -13.72 6.34
N SER A 79 -11.94 -14.89 6.98
CA SER A 79 -10.94 -15.33 7.96
C SER A 79 -9.52 -15.33 7.38
N MET A 80 -9.36 -15.86 6.16
CA MET A 80 -8.08 -15.91 5.45
C MET A 80 -7.63 -14.51 5.03
N ARG A 81 -8.54 -13.72 4.46
CA ARG A 81 -8.22 -12.33 4.06
C ARG A 81 -7.85 -11.49 5.29
N SER A 82 -8.53 -11.68 6.42
CA SER A 82 -8.21 -11.03 7.70
C SER A 82 -6.82 -11.40 8.20
N ALA A 83 -6.43 -12.67 8.09
CA ALA A 83 -5.09 -13.12 8.46
C ALA A 83 -4.00 -12.46 7.59
N VAL A 84 -4.26 -12.29 6.30
CA VAL A 84 -3.38 -11.52 5.40
C VAL A 84 -3.26 -10.08 5.87
N VAL A 85 -4.38 -9.39 6.10
CA VAL A 85 -4.38 -7.98 6.54
C VAL A 85 -3.66 -7.82 7.89
N ALA A 86 -3.88 -8.72 8.84
CA ALA A 86 -3.19 -8.72 10.12
C ALA A 86 -1.67 -8.86 9.94
N ARG A 87 -1.23 -9.78 9.07
CA ARG A 87 0.19 -9.96 8.80
C ARG A 87 0.82 -8.76 8.11
N LEU A 88 0.14 -8.16 7.12
CA LEU A 88 0.57 -6.91 6.48
C LEU A 88 0.67 -5.78 7.51
N PHE A 89 -0.30 -5.67 8.41
CA PHE A 89 -0.28 -4.70 9.49
C PHE A 89 0.94 -4.85 10.41
N GLU A 90 1.26 -6.07 10.84
CA GLU A 90 2.47 -6.37 11.60
C GLU A 90 3.74 -5.98 10.83
N ALA A 91 3.84 -6.34 9.54
CA ALA A 91 5.00 -6.07 8.71
C ALA A 91 5.23 -4.56 8.47
N MET A 92 4.17 -3.74 8.41
CA MET A 92 4.30 -2.28 8.37
C MET A 92 4.99 -1.69 9.61
N GLY A 93 4.91 -2.39 10.75
CA GLY A 93 5.56 -1.97 12.00
C GLY A 93 7.05 -2.29 12.08
N ASP A 94 7.62 -2.94 11.06
CA ASP A 94 9.05 -3.32 11.06
C ASP A 94 9.95 -2.11 10.77
N SER A 95 10.24 -1.34 11.81
CA SER A 95 11.08 -0.15 11.74
C SER A 95 12.55 -0.43 11.41
N LYS A 96 12.99 -1.69 11.48
CA LYS A 96 14.39 -2.08 11.19
C LYS A 96 14.61 -2.37 9.70
N ARG A 97 13.54 -2.69 8.96
CA ARG A 97 13.61 -3.13 7.56
C ARG A 97 12.59 -2.33 6.74
N ILE A 98 13.04 -1.18 6.24
CA ILE A 98 12.21 -0.24 5.45
C ILE A 98 11.62 -0.96 4.22
N GLU A 99 12.37 -1.87 3.63
CA GLU A 99 11.98 -2.71 2.48
C GLU A 99 10.73 -3.55 2.77
N ILE A 100 10.65 -4.11 3.98
CA ILE A 100 9.51 -4.92 4.44
C ILE A 100 8.31 -4.03 4.70
N ALA A 101 8.51 -2.91 5.40
CA ALA A 101 7.45 -1.94 5.67
C ALA A 101 6.88 -1.37 4.36
N THR A 102 7.73 -1.10 3.37
CA THR A 102 7.35 -0.59 2.04
C THR A 102 6.48 -1.60 1.30
N SER A 103 6.92 -2.86 1.20
CA SER A 103 6.13 -3.93 0.58
C SER A 103 4.80 -4.17 1.29
N ALA A 104 4.77 -4.07 2.62
CA ALA A 104 3.55 -4.21 3.42
C ALA A 104 2.55 -3.06 3.19
N CYS A 105 3.03 -1.80 3.18
CA CYS A 105 2.20 -0.64 2.85
C CYS A 105 1.63 -0.74 1.43
N ARG A 106 2.47 -1.14 0.48
CA ARG A 106 2.06 -1.36 -0.91
C ARG A 106 0.98 -2.43 -1.01
N ALA A 107 1.21 -3.59 -0.40
CA ALA A 107 0.29 -4.72 -0.40
C ALA A 107 -1.07 -4.37 0.23
N ILE A 108 -1.09 -3.66 1.37
CA ILE A 108 -2.36 -3.31 2.02
C ILE A 108 -3.17 -2.31 1.21
N GLY A 109 -2.49 -1.37 0.53
CA GLY A 109 -3.12 -0.46 -0.43
C GLY A 109 -3.80 -1.21 -1.58
N LEU A 110 -3.14 -2.24 -2.13
CA LEU A 110 -3.71 -3.07 -3.19
C LEU A 110 -4.97 -3.82 -2.74
N VAL A 111 -4.98 -4.36 -1.52
CA VAL A 111 -6.18 -5.01 -0.96
C VAL A 111 -7.33 -4.00 -0.80
N GLY A 112 -7.03 -2.80 -0.29
CA GLY A 112 -8.01 -1.72 -0.14
C GLY A 112 -8.52 -1.14 -1.47
N LEU A 113 -7.71 -1.22 -2.52
CA LEU A 113 -8.09 -0.77 -3.86
C LEU A 113 -9.16 -1.67 -4.49
N ASP A 114 -9.11 -2.98 -4.26
CA ASP A 114 -10.03 -3.93 -4.89
C ASP A 114 -11.34 -4.10 -4.11
N GLY A 115 -11.31 -3.93 -2.79
CA GLY A 115 -12.50 -4.06 -1.97
C GLY A 115 -12.33 -3.51 -0.56
N ALA A 116 -13.43 -3.47 0.19
CA ALA A 116 -13.36 -3.20 1.62
C ALA A 116 -12.45 -4.23 2.31
N LEU A 117 -11.62 -3.74 3.23
CA LEU A 117 -10.78 -4.62 4.02
C LEU A 117 -11.68 -5.55 4.86
N PRO A 118 -11.34 -6.85 4.98
CA PRO A 118 -12.07 -7.86 5.75
C PRO A 118 -11.92 -7.68 7.28
N VAL A 119 -11.75 -6.44 7.76
CA VAL A 119 -11.57 -6.13 9.17
C VAL A 119 -12.59 -5.07 9.59
N PRO A 120 -13.04 -5.06 10.85
CA PRO A 120 -13.96 -4.03 11.32
C PRO A 120 -13.34 -2.64 11.18
N GLU A 121 -14.17 -1.63 10.94
CA GLU A 121 -13.69 -0.25 10.83
C GLU A 121 -12.98 0.20 12.12
N GLY A 122 -13.56 -0.15 13.27
CA GLY A 122 -13.05 0.24 14.60
C GLY A 122 -13.35 1.70 14.93
N ALA A 123 -13.01 2.12 16.15
CA ALA A 123 -12.99 3.53 16.54
C ALA A 123 -11.57 4.09 16.39
N MET A 124 -11.44 5.41 16.26
CA MET A 124 -10.14 6.08 16.19
C MET A 124 -9.53 6.11 17.60
N GLU A 125 -8.47 5.34 17.84
CA GLU A 125 -7.65 5.42 19.06
C GLU A 125 -6.35 6.18 18.76
N GLU A 126 -5.93 7.06 19.68
CA GLU A 126 -4.81 8.00 19.47
C GLU A 126 -3.43 7.35 19.47
N ASP A 127 -3.29 6.11 19.97
CA ASP A 127 -2.00 5.43 20.09
C ASP A 127 -1.91 4.16 19.20
N GLY A 128 -1.30 4.30 18.02
CA GLY A 128 -1.01 3.19 17.07
C GLY A 128 0.02 2.15 17.56
N LYS A 129 0.22 2.03 18.87
CA LYS A 129 1.19 1.17 19.56
C LYS A 129 0.53 0.29 20.62
N GLY A 130 -0.48 -0.47 20.23
CA GLY A 130 -1.05 -1.53 21.06
C GLY A 130 -1.22 -2.80 20.25
N ALA A 131 -0.74 -3.93 20.76
CA ALA A 131 -1.30 -5.22 20.37
C ALA A 131 -2.73 -5.23 20.94
N VAL A 132 -3.73 -5.02 20.07
CA VAL A 132 -5.09 -4.81 20.53
C VAL A 132 -5.74 -6.17 20.78
N GLU A 133 -6.16 -6.41 22.02
CA GLU A 133 -6.87 -7.61 22.49
C GLU A 133 -8.22 -7.88 21.76
N GLY A 134 -8.57 -7.10 20.73
CA GLY A 134 -9.76 -7.21 19.89
C GLY A 134 -9.48 -7.33 18.38
N GLY A 135 -8.23 -7.50 17.96
CA GLY A 135 -7.86 -7.64 16.54
C GLY A 135 -7.56 -6.32 15.81
N VAL A 136 -7.06 -6.44 14.57
CA VAL A 136 -6.69 -5.29 13.72
C VAL A 136 -7.96 -4.64 13.15
N THR A 137 -8.02 -3.30 13.14
CA THR A 137 -9.14 -2.52 12.58
C THR A 137 -8.65 -1.65 11.42
N VAL A 138 -9.58 -1.13 10.61
CA VAL A 138 -9.22 -0.18 9.54
C VAL A 138 -8.58 1.09 10.13
N MET A 139 -9.10 1.60 11.24
CA MET A 139 -8.53 2.80 11.89
C MET A 139 -7.12 2.57 12.43
N HIS A 140 -6.80 1.36 12.94
CA HIS A 140 -5.41 1.02 13.32
C HIS A 140 -4.47 1.08 12.12
N ILE A 141 -4.91 0.58 10.96
CA ILE A 141 -4.14 0.62 9.72
C ILE A 141 -3.90 2.07 9.29
N VAL A 142 -4.93 2.91 9.26
CA VAL A 142 -4.82 4.33 8.89
C VAL A 142 -3.90 5.09 9.86
N SER A 143 -4.02 4.84 11.17
CA SER A 143 -3.15 5.45 12.19
C SER A 143 -1.68 5.06 11.98
N ARG A 144 -1.40 3.78 11.72
CA ARG A 144 -0.03 3.30 11.43
C ARG A 144 0.53 3.89 10.14
N LEU A 145 -0.24 3.91 9.07
CA LEU A 145 0.16 4.53 7.79
C LEU A 145 0.43 6.03 7.96
N GLY A 146 -0.41 6.73 8.73
CA GLY A 146 -0.20 8.13 9.08
C GLY A 146 1.09 8.35 9.88
N SER A 147 1.39 7.48 10.86
CA SER A 147 2.64 7.54 11.63
C SER A 147 3.87 7.28 10.78
N ILE A 148 3.77 6.41 9.77
CA ILE A 148 4.85 6.17 8.80
C ILE A 148 5.05 7.42 7.96
N LEU A 149 3.97 7.98 7.41
CA LEU A 149 4.01 9.17 6.57
C LEU A 149 4.53 10.42 7.31
N SER A 150 4.29 10.52 8.61
CA SER A 150 4.80 11.57 9.49
C SER A 150 6.23 11.32 10.00
N GLY A 151 7.01 10.45 9.33
CA GLY A 151 8.41 10.18 9.70
C GLY A 151 9.28 11.45 9.71
N LYS A 152 10.56 11.36 10.07
CA LYS A 152 11.44 12.55 10.13
C LYS A 152 12.28 12.75 8.87
N GLU A 153 12.50 11.70 8.09
CA GLU A 153 13.41 11.70 6.94
C GLU A 153 12.82 12.50 5.78
N LYS A 154 13.64 13.23 5.01
CA LYS A 154 13.14 14.05 3.90
C LYS A 154 12.57 13.25 2.73
N GLU A 155 13.05 12.03 2.56
CA GLU A 155 12.72 11.12 1.47
C GLU A 155 12.79 9.69 2.01
N SER A 156 11.79 8.87 1.67
CA SER A 156 11.80 7.44 1.95
C SER A 156 10.74 6.76 1.10
N LYS A 157 11.09 5.66 0.44
CA LYS A 157 10.15 4.86 -0.38
C LYS A 157 8.90 4.41 0.40
N VAL A 158 9.05 4.21 1.71
CA VAL A 158 7.94 3.80 2.57
C VAL A 158 6.88 4.91 2.71
N TYR A 159 7.25 6.18 2.56
CA TYR A 159 6.31 7.30 2.61
C TYR A 159 5.41 7.31 1.37
N ASP A 160 5.98 7.06 0.18
CA ASP A 160 5.21 6.93 -1.05
C ASP A 160 4.25 5.74 -0.98
N ALA A 161 4.74 4.60 -0.48
CA ALA A 161 3.91 3.42 -0.28
C ALA A 161 2.80 3.65 0.76
N ALA A 162 3.06 4.42 1.82
CA ALA A 162 2.05 4.77 2.81
C ALA A 162 1.00 5.74 2.25
N ALA A 163 1.41 6.76 1.49
CA ALA A 163 0.51 7.68 0.82
C ALA A 163 -0.39 6.93 -0.19
N PHE A 164 0.20 6.05 -1.00
CA PHE A 164 -0.53 5.16 -1.90
C PHE A 164 -1.57 4.31 -1.17
N ALA A 165 -1.18 3.71 -0.03
CA ALA A 165 -2.08 2.89 0.77
C ALA A 165 -3.28 3.69 1.30
N ILE A 166 -3.05 4.84 1.93
CA ILE A 166 -4.12 5.71 2.45
C ILE A 166 -5.06 6.13 1.32
N GLY A 167 -4.52 6.54 0.17
CA GLY A 167 -5.30 6.91 -1.01
C GLY A 167 -6.18 5.77 -1.53
N SER A 168 -5.64 4.55 -1.52
CA SER A 168 -6.32 3.36 -2.06
C SER A 168 -7.45 2.84 -1.16
N LEU A 169 -7.31 2.95 0.17
CA LEU A 169 -8.32 2.46 1.13
C LEU A 169 -9.70 3.10 0.91
N CYS A 170 -9.75 4.35 0.47
CA CYS A 170 -10.98 5.12 0.29
C CYS A 170 -11.61 4.98 -1.11
N VAL A 171 -11.02 4.17 -2.00
CA VAL A 171 -11.54 3.94 -3.34
C VAL A 171 -12.73 2.98 -3.29
N SER A 172 -12.60 1.88 -2.56
CA SER A 172 -13.61 0.81 -2.50
C SER A 172 -14.45 0.82 -1.23
N CYS A 173 -14.08 1.60 -0.21
CA CYS A 173 -14.85 1.79 1.02
C CYS A 173 -14.89 3.27 1.40
N ARG A 174 -16.09 3.84 1.60
CA ARG A 174 -16.28 5.30 1.82
C ARG A 174 -17.15 5.60 3.04
N SER A 175 -16.70 5.17 4.20
CA SER A 175 -17.25 5.66 5.46
C SER A 175 -16.79 7.11 5.71
N GLU A 176 -17.67 7.93 6.29
CA GLU A 176 -17.36 9.33 6.62
C GLU A 176 -16.18 9.43 7.59
N SER A 177 -16.13 8.55 8.61
CA SER A 177 -15.02 8.46 9.56
C SER A 177 -13.71 8.07 8.89
N LEU A 178 -13.75 7.09 7.98
CA LEU A 178 -12.56 6.66 7.24
C LEU A 178 -12.02 7.77 6.34
N VAL A 179 -12.89 8.42 5.57
CA VAL A 179 -12.51 9.51 4.67
C VAL A 179 -11.92 10.68 5.45
N ALA A 180 -12.55 11.07 6.56
CA ALA A 180 -12.06 12.15 7.42
C ALA A 180 -10.68 11.83 8.01
N ALA A 181 -10.49 10.61 8.54
CA ALA A 181 -9.21 10.19 9.11
C ALA A 181 -8.08 10.15 8.06
N CYS A 182 -8.36 9.62 6.86
CA CYS A 182 -7.39 9.60 5.78
C CYS A 182 -7.00 11.01 5.31
N LEU A 183 -7.98 11.90 5.14
CA LEU A 183 -7.72 13.30 4.75
C LEU A 183 -6.92 14.05 5.81
N ASP A 184 -7.21 13.86 7.11
CA ASP A 184 -6.43 14.44 8.20
C ASP A 184 -4.94 14.08 8.09
N LYS A 185 -4.62 12.79 7.91
CA LYS A 185 -3.22 12.34 7.78
C LYS A 185 -2.56 12.85 6.51
N LEU A 186 -3.26 12.90 5.39
CA LEU A 186 -2.71 13.41 4.14
C LEU A 186 -2.50 14.92 4.16
N PHE A 187 -3.42 15.70 4.74
CA PHE A 187 -3.25 17.15 4.91
C PHE A 187 -2.15 17.50 5.92
N ALA A 188 -1.96 16.68 6.96
CA ALA A 188 -0.81 16.83 7.84
C ALA A 188 0.50 16.59 7.07
N ALA A 189 0.54 15.54 6.23
CA ALA A 189 1.70 15.21 5.41
C ALA A 189 2.01 16.26 4.32
N SER A 190 0.99 16.86 3.71
CA SER A 190 1.17 17.88 2.66
C SER A 190 1.81 19.17 3.18
N LYS A 191 1.75 19.42 4.49
CA LYS A 191 2.39 20.58 5.14
C LYS A 191 3.87 20.33 5.45
N LEU A 192 4.35 19.10 5.31
CA LEU A 192 5.76 18.77 5.54
C LEU A 192 6.58 19.21 4.33
N GLN A 193 7.71 19.87 4.59
CA GLN A 193 8.69 20.18 3.55
C GLN A 193 9.45 18.90 3.17
N ARG A 194 9.03 18.29 2.07
CA ARG A 194 9.52 17.02 1.52
C ARG A 194 9.97 17.20 0.08
N VAL A 195 10.58 16.16 -0.49
CA VAL A 195 10.86 16.09 -1.93
C VAL A 195 9.56 16.18 -2.74
N GLU A 196 9.65 16.75 -3.94
CA GLU A 196 8.50 17.04 -4.81
C GLU A 196 7.70 15.77 -5.14
N GLU A 197 8.40 14.66 -5.39
CA GLU A 197 7.80 13.37 -5.73
C GLU A 197 6.84 12.89 -4.64
N LEU A 198 7.23 13.00 -3.36
CA LEU A 198 6.38 12.64 -2.24
C LEU A 198 5.18 13.60 -2.11
N GLN A 199 5.35 14.89 -2.38
CA GLN A 199 4.24 15.85 -2.38
C GLN A 199 3.23 15.54 -3.49
N LEU A 200 3.70 15.09 -4.66
CA LEU A 200 2.85 14.60 -5.74
C LEU A 200 2.13 13.30 -5.35
N CYS A 201 2.81 12.35 -4.70
CA CYS A 201 2.18 11.15 -4.12
C CYS A 201 1.06 11.49 -3.13
N VAL A 202 1.31 12.43 -2.22
CA VAL A 202 0.32 12.89 -1.24
C VAL A 202 -0.85 13.60 -1.93
N GLY A 203 -0.59 14.49 -2.88
CA GLY A 203 -1.63 15.16 -3.66
C GLY A 203 -2.51 14.17 -4.45
N GLU A 204 -1.89 13.15 -5.05
CA GLU A 204 -2.61 12.06 -5.73
C GLU A 204 -3.47 11.28 -4.75
N ALA A 205 -2.93 10.91 -3.59
CA ALA A 205 -3.67 10.23 -2.55
C ALA A 205 -4.87 11.05 -2.06
N ILE A 206 -4.72 12.37 -1.86
CA ILE A 206 -5.83 13.28 -1.49
C ILE A 206 -6.92 13.22 -2.57
N ALA A 207 -6.54 13.28 -3.83
CA ALA A 207 -7.48 13.23 -4.94
C ALA A 207 -8.20 11.87 -5.06
N CYS A 208 -7.52 10.76 -4.73
CA CYS A 208 -8.14 9.44 -4.62
C CYS A 208 -9.16 9.40 -3.48
N VAL A 209 -8.81 9.88 -2.29
CA VAL A 209 -9.72 9.90 -1.13
C VAL A 209 -10.92 10.81 -1.39
N ALA A 210 -10.70 12.02 -1.91
CA ALA A 210 -11.78 12.96 -2.19
C ALA A 210 -12.70 12.48 -3.31
N GLY A 211 -12.12 12.06 -4.45
CA GLY A 211 -12.85 11.76 -5.68
C GLY A 211 -13.25 10.31 -5.90
N ALA A 212 -12.90 9.39 -5.00
CA ALA A 212 -13.09 7.94 -5.16
C ALA A 212 -12.46 7.37 -6.45
N ARG A 213 -11.40 8.01 -6.95
CA ARG A 213 -10.73 7.58 -8.19
C ARG A 213 -9.55 6.68 -7.88
N ARG A 214 -9.26 5.76 -8.80
CA ARG A 214 -8.07 4.89 -8.70
C ARG A 214 -6.80 5.73 -8.75
N TYR A 215 -5.79 5.25 -8.01
CA TYR A 215 -4.48 5.88 -7.94
C TYR A 215 -3.77 5.80 -9.29
N THR A 216 -3.40 6.95 -9.83
CA THR A 216 -2.55 7.08 -11.00
C THR A 216 -1.13 7.32 -10.52
N ALA A 217 -0.16 6.54 -11.01
CA ALA A 217 1.23 6.70 -10.59
C ALA A 217 1.70 8.15 -10.82
N PRO A 218 2.28 8.82 -9.81
CA PRO A 218 2.78 10.19 -9.95
C PRO A 218 3.80 10.36 -11.07
N SER A 219 4.65 9.36 -11.31
CA SER A 219 5.55 9.32 -12.46
C SER A 219 4.82 9.40 -13.80
N LEU A 220 3.67 8.74 -13.91
CA LEU A 220 2.82 8.79 -15.09
C LEU A 220 2.09 10.14 -15.19
N LEU A 221 1.69 10.73 -14.07
CA LEU A 221 1.17 12.10 -14.04
C LEU A 221 2.23 13.12 -14.45
N CYS A 222 3.48 12.98 -14.02
CA CYS A 222 4.59 13.82 -14.47
C CYS A 222 4.84 13.64 -15.97
N GLN A 223 4.81 12.41 -16.48
CA GLN A 223 4.94 12.14 -17.91
C GLN A 223 3.75 12.68 -18.73
N LEU A 224 2.53 12.63 -18.19
CA LEU A 224 1.33 13.21 -18.82
C LEU A 224 1.28 14.75 -18.71
N ARG A 225 1.86 15.32 -17.65
CA ARG A 225 2.02 16.76 -17.43
C ARG A 225 3.20 17.37 -18.17
N LEU A 226 4.05 16.54 -18.78
CA LEU A 226 4.99 16.96 -19.79
C LEU A 226 4.30 16.89 -21.17
N PRO A 227 3.63 17.95 -21.66
CA PRO A 227 3.91 18.28 -23.04
C PRO A 227 5.42 18.57 -23.11
N SER A 228 6.05 18.30 -24.25
CA SER A 228 7.41 18.76 -24.55
C SER A 228 7.55 20.29 -24.62
N ALA A 229 6.80 21.04 -23.80
CA ALA A 229 6.52 22.46 -23.99
C ALA A 229 6.19 23.27 -22.72
N TYR A 230 6.27 22.73 -21.48
CA TYR A 230 6.26 23.60 -20.30
C TYR A 230 7.70 23.86 -19.83
N GLU A 231 8.43 24.61 -20.65
CA GLU A 231 9.57 25.38 -20.18
C GLU A 231 8.98 26.65 -19.54
N ASP A 232 9.22 26.87 -18.25
CA ASP A 232 8.80 28.08 -17.52
C ASP A 232 9.66 29.29 -17.96
N HIS A 233 9.57 29.65 -19.24
CA HIS A 233 10.27 30.80 -19.81
C HIS A 233 9.82 32.12 -19.17
N ALA A 234 8.62 32.14 -18.60
CA ALA A 234 8.00 33.34 -18.06
C ALA A 234 8.19 33.51 -16.54
N LYS A 235 8.78 32.52 -15.85
CA LYS A 235 8.91 32.48 -14.37
C LYS A 235 7.55 32.61 -13.68
N ASP A 236 6.51 32.04 -14.29
CA ASP A 236 5.14 32.15 -13.81
C ASP A 236 4.96 31.41 -12.48
N ALA A 237 5.71 30.31 -12.29
CA ALA A 237 5.71 29.56 -11.04
C ALA A 237 6.40 30.34 -9.90
N GLU A 238 7.51 31.03 -10.18
CA GLU A 238 8.21 31.89 -9.21
C GLU A 238 7.34 33.09 -8.81
N LYS A 239 6.68 33.76 -9.76
CA LYS A 239 5.76 34.86 -9.46
C LYS A 239 4.57 34.43 -8.60
N ALA A 240 3.93 33.31 -8.94
CA ALA A 240 2.81 32.81 -8.17
C ALA A 240 3.21 32.43 -6.73
N ALA A 241 4.45 31.99 -6.52
CA ALA A 241 4.99 31.68 -5.19
C ALA A 241 5.36 32.94 -4.38
N GLU A 242 5.74 34.04 -5.03
CA GLU A 242 5.98 35.33 -4.36
C GLU A 242 4.68 36.08 -3.98
N GLU A 243 3.58 35.77 -4.65
CA GLU A 243 2.26 36.37 -4.40
C GLU A 243 1.43 35.65 -3.31
N TRP A 244 1.93 34.53 -2.76
CA TRP A 244 1.33 33.76 -1.67
C TRP A 244 2.03 34.02 -0.33
#